data_AF-A0A8C6UH45-F1
#
_entry.id   AF-A0A8C6UH45-F1
#
_cell.length_a   1.000
_cell.length_b   1.000
_cell.length_c   1.000
_cell.angle_alpha   90.00
_cell.angle_beta   90.00
_cell.angle_gamma   90.00
#
_symmetry.space_group_name_H-M   'P 1'
#
loop_
_entity.id
_entity.type
_entity.pdbx_description
1 polymer ?
#
loop_
_entity_poly.entity_id
_entity_poly.type
_entity_poly.pdbx_seq_one_letter_code
_entity_poly.pdbx_strand_id
1 'polypeptide(L)'
;MLLSQILVSCKGLISLFLNLCCYYPCENSGVCVRFGTDGYQCDCTRTGFHGENCTVPEFWTWIRLMLKPNPSFVHYLLTNFQWFWDLLNNTFLRDIVMRFVLTSRSNLIPSPPTYNTKYGYLSWEAYYNLSYYTRLLPPVPEDCPLPMGTKGEKTDSPDPKVLARRFFKRKTFRPDPQGTNLMFAFMAQHFTHQFFKTNNKTEKGFTKALGHGVDASNIYGDTLERQHHLRLHKDGKLKYQLVGGEVYPPTVSYAPVYMKYPEAHPPEQKLAIGHELFGILPGLTLYATLWLREHNRVCDILKAEHPTWDDEQLFQTARLIIIGTEFSNS
;
A
#
# COMPACT_ATOMS: atom_id res chain seq x y z
N MET A 1 13.13 50.56 -56.71
CA MET A 1 11.97 49.64 -56.64
C MET A 1 12.50 48.22 -56.51
N LEU A 2 12.90 47.82 -55.30
CA LEU A 2 13.31 46.44 -54.95
C LEU A 2 13.59 46.42 -53.43
N LEU A 3 12.53 46.23 -52.67
CA LEU A 3 12.56 45.95 -51.23
C LEU A 3 11.87 44.61 -51.05
N SER A 4 12.59 43.54 -51.36
CA SER A 4 12.17 42.16 -51.11
C SER A 4 13.38 41.36 -50.67
N GLN A 5 13.78 41.52 -49.41
CA GLN A 5 14.62 40.61 -48.63
C GLN A 5 14.97 41.34 -47.32
N ILE A 6 14.21 41.09 -46.25
CA ILE A 6 14.61 41.06 -44.83
C ILE A 6 13.32 40.63 -44.10
N LEU A 7 13.07 39.32 -44.05
CA LEU A 7 12.07 38.70 -43.17
C LEU A 7 12.46 37.24 -42.91
N VAL A 8 13.76 37.00 -42.75
CA VAL A 8 14.33 35.73 -42.29
C VAL A 8 15.34 36.08 -41.22
N SER A 9 14.93 35.99 -39.96
CA SER A 9 15.74 35.53 -38.82
C SER A 9 15.08 35.98 -37.51
N CYS A 10 14.03 35.25 -37.10
CA CYS A 10 13.66 35.15 -35.69
C CYS A 10 12.82 33.88 -35.47
N LYS A 11 13.30 32.75 -36.02
CA LYS A 11 12.71 31.40 -35.86
C LYS A 11 13.78 30.37 -35.46
N GLY A 12 14.83 30.80 -34.80
CA GLY A 12 15.90 29.93 -34.34
C GLY A 12 16.49 30.45 -33.04
N LEU A 13 15.84 30.12 -31.92
CA LEU A 13 16.41 30.04 -30.56
C LEU A 13 15.29 29.75 -29.55
N ILE A 14 14.60 28.63 -29.72
CA ILE A 14 14.06 27.89 -28.58
C ILE A 14 14.68 26.50 -28.71
N SER A 15 15.95 26.38 -28.33
CA SER A 15 16.48 25.10 -27.89
C SER A 15 15.72 24.80 -26.60
N LEU A 16 14.61 24.09 -26.71
CA LEU A 16 13.86 23.63 -25.57
C LEU A 16 14.78 22.58 -24.91
N PHE A 17 15.45 22.97 -23.83
CA PHE A 17 16.30 22.11 -23.00
C PHE A 17 15.45 20.91 -22.55
N LEU A 18 15.48 19.83 -23.33
CA LEU A 18 14.61 18.69 -23.12
C LEU A 18 15.15 17.90 -21.95
N ASN A 19 14.28 17.58 -20.99
CA ASN A 19 14.66 16.75 -19.87
C ASN A 19 15.06 15.33 -20.34
N LEU A 20 16.36 15.02 -20.32
CA LEU A 20 16.85 13.71 -20.74
C LEU A 20 16.37 12.57 -19.83
N CYS A 21 16.03 12.85 -18.57
CA CYS A 21 15.44 11.83 -17.69
C CYS A 21 14.01 11.42 -18.12
N CYS A 22 13.35 12.15 -19.04
CA CYS A 22 12.06 11.73 -19.62
C CYS A 22 12.18 10.53 -20.57
N TYR A 23 13.39 10.16 -20.96
CA TYR A 23 13.65 8.93 -21.71
C TYR A 23 13.78 7.70 -20.81
N TYR A 24 13.81 7.89 -19.49
CA TYR A 24 14.11 6.84 -18.51
C TYR A 24 15.40 6.08 -18.84
N PRO A 25 16.55 6.77 -19.02
CA PRO A 25 17.75 6.16 -19.58
C PRO A 25 18.45 5.19 -18.61
N CYS A 26 18.27 5.37 -17.29
CA CYS A 26 18.94 4.58 -16.27
C CYS A 26 18.19 3.26 -16.00
N GLU A 27 18.79 2.15 -16.38
CA GLU A 27 18.23 0.81 -16.23
C GLU A 27 18.59 0.20 -14.86
N ASN A 28 18.03 -0.98 -14.56
CA ASN A 28 18.41 -1.81 -13.40
C ASN A 28 18.42 -1.07 -12.04
N SER A 29 17.42 -0.21 -11.83
CA SER A 29 17.29 0.63 -10.63
C SER A 29 18.33 1.76 -10.48
N GLY A 30 19.06 2.09 -11.54
CA GLY A 30 19.89 3.28 -11.59
C GLY A 30 19.07 4.57 -11.45
N VAL A 31 19.63 5.59 -10.81
CA VAL A 31 18.94 6.85 -10.55
C VAL A 31 19.39 7.91 -11.55
N CYS A 32 18.45 8.47 -12.31
CA CYS A 32 18.74 9.55 -13.27
C CYS A 32 18.89 10.88 -12.54
N VAL A 33 20.08 11.48 -12.64
CA VAL A 33 20.39 12.80 -12.10
C VAL A 33 20.67 13.74 -13.26
N ARG A 34 20.04 14.92 -13.24
CA ARG A 34 20.31 15.98 -14.21
C ARG A 34 21.67 16.61 -13.91
N PHE A 35 22.50 16.76 -14.94
CA PHE A 35 23.84 17.30 -14.81
C PHE A 35 24.08 18.41 -15.85
N GLY A 36 24.35 19.63 -15.40
CA GLY A 36 24.43 20.80 -16.28
C GLY A 36 23.06 21.19 -16.88
N THR A 37 23.08 21.89 -18.01
CA THR A 37 21.85 22.37 -18.69
C THR A 37 21.20 21.31 -19.58
N ASP A 38 22.02 20.45 -20.20
CA ASP A 38 21.58 19.47 -21.22
C ASP A 38 22.08 18.05 -20.95
N GLY A 39 22.70 17.78 -19.80
CA GLY A 39 23.26 16.47 -19.48
C GLY A 39 22.43 15.67 -18.48
N TYR A 40 22.66 14.37 -18.46
CA TYR A 40 22.22 13.48 -17.39
C TYR A 40 23.37 12.56 -17.00
N GLN A 41 23.29 12.02 -15.80
CA GLN A 41 24.16 10.96 -15.33
C GLN A 41 23.32 9.94 -14.57
N CYS A 42 23.58 8.66 -14.79
CA CYS A 42 22.99 7.60 -14.00
C CYS A 42 23.88 7.27 -12.79
N ASP A 43 23.32 7.35 -11.60
CA ASP A 43 23.93 6.77 -10.41
C ASP A 43 23.63 5.26 -10.39
N CYS A 44 24.65 4.46 -10.70
CA CYS A 44 24.56 2.99 -10.73
C CYS A 44 25.00 2.36 -9.39
N THR A 45 25.18 3.14 -8.32
CA THR A 45 25.70 2.65 -7.04
C THR A 45 24.91 1.45 -6.51
N ARG A 46 25.59 0.33 -6.28
CA ARG A 46 25.03 -0.93 -5.76
C ARG A 46 23.90 -1.53 -6.60
N THR A 47 23.77 -1.15 -7.87
CA THR A 47 22.88 -1.84 -8.82
C THR A 47 23.46 -3.19 -9.27
N GLY A 48 24.79 -3.35 -9.16
CA GLY A 48 25.54 -4.47 -9.74
C GLY A 48 25.81 -4.30 -11.25
N PHE A 49 25.57 -3.11 -11.77
CA PHE A 49 25.82 -2.69 -13.15
C PHE A 49 26.64 -1.39 -13.21
N HIS A 50 27.29 -1.16 -14.34
CA HIS A 50 28.03 0.06 -14.65
C HIS A 50 27.79 0.51 -16.11
N GLY A 51 28.50 1.55 -16.53
CA GLY A 51 28.31 2.22 -17.82
C GLY A 51 27.38 3.44 -17.71
N GLU A 52 27.19 4.15 -18.82
CA GLU A 52 26.41 5.41 -18.85
C GLU A 52 24.97 5.22 -18.36
N ASN A 53 24.35 4.08 -18.69
CA ASN A 53 22.94 3.77 -18.43
C ASN A 53 22.72 2.61 -17.45
N CYS A 54 23.75 2.20 -16.70
CA CYS A 54 23.71 1.05 -15.79
C CYS A 54 23.29 -0.28 -16.47
N THR A 55 23.84 -0.55 -17.66
CA THR A 55 23.48 -1.72 -18.48
C THR A 55 24.55 -2.81 -18.51
N VAL A 56 25.80 -2.50 -18.16
CA VAL A 56 26.91 -3.47 -18.20
C VAL A 56 27.00 -4.19 -16.86
N PRO A 57 26.70 -5.50 -16.78
CA PRO A 57 26.69 -6.22 -15.50
C PRO A 57 28.11 -6.46 -14.98
N GLU A 58 28.26 -6.43 -13.66
CA GLU A 58 29.42 -7.01 -12.99
C GLU A 58 29.43 -8.55 -13.12
N PHE A 59 30.59 -9.18 -12.91
CA PHE A 59 30.75 -10.63 -13.08
C PHE A 59 29.73 -11.45 -12.26
N TRP A 60 29.54 -11.14 -10.98
CA TRP A 60 28.59 -11.86 -10.12
C TRP A 60 27.13 -11.57 -10.48
N THR A 61 26.83 -10.34 -10.90
CA THR A 61 25.50 -9.97 -11.41
C THR A 61 25.16 -10.77 -12.66
N TRP A 62 26.12 -10.90 -13.58
CA TRP A 62 25.97 -11.69 -14.80
C TRP A 62 25.70 -13.17 -14.49
N ILE A 63 26.48 -13.79 -13.59
CA ILE A 63 26.23 -15.19 -13.15
C ILE A 63 24.83 -15.32 -12.55
N ARG A 64 24.44 -14.41 -11.66
CA ARG A 64 23.13 -14.44 -11.01
C ARG A 64 22.00 -14.34 -12.03
N LEU A 65 22.13 -13.48 -13.03
CA LEU A 65 21.12 -13.32 -14.10
C LEU A 65 21.03 -14.56 -14.99
N MET A 66 22.16 -15.19 -15.32
CA MET A 66 22.19 -16.44 -16.08
C MET A 66 21.50 -17.60 -15.34
N LEU A 67 21.66 -17.68 -14.02
CA LEU A 67 21.06 -18.75 -13.19
C LEU A 67 19.64 -18.44 -12.71
N LYS A 68 19.18 -17.19 -12.80
CA LYS A 68 17.87 -16.78 -12.28
C LYS A 68 16.75 -17.40 -13.11
N PRO A 69 15.92 -18.29 -12.55
CA PRO A 69 14.80 -18.85 -13.28
C PRO A 69 13.75 -17.79 -13.62
N ASN A 70 13.04 -18.01 -14.72
CA ASN A 70 11.89 -17.19 -15.10
C ASN A 70 10.82 -17.26 -13.99
N PRO A 71 10.18 -16.14 -13.58
CA PRO A 71 9.04 -16.15 -12.66
C PRO A 71 7.95 -17.18 -12.99
N SER A 72 7.63 -17.42 -14.26
CA SER A 72 6.66 -18.44 -14.67
C SER A 72 7.12 -19.86 -14.34
N PHE A 73 8.42 -20.14 -14.49
CA PHE A 73 8.99 -21.43 -14.13
C PHE A 73 9.01 -21.62 -12.60
N VAL A 74 9.34 -20.58 -11.85
CA VAL A 74 9.25 -20.61 -10.37
C VAL A 74 7.82 -20.88 -9.93
N HIS A 75 6.83 -20.21 -10.54
CA HIS A 75 5.42 -20.45 -10.25
C HIS A 75 5.02 -21.90 -10.56
N TYR A 76 5.43 -22.43 -11.71
CA TYR A 76 5.19 -23.82 -12.08
C TYR A 76 5.76 -24.81 -11.05
N LEU A 77 7.00 -24.60 -10.61
CA LEU A 77 7.64 -25.40 -9.57
C LEU A 77 6.82 -25.40 -8.26
N LEU A 78 6.34 -24.22 -7.85
CA LEU A 78 5.59 -24.04 -6.61
C LEU A 78 4.17 -24.64 -6.64
N THR A 79 3.60 -24.94 -7.81
CA THR A 79 2.20 -25.37 -7.95
C THR A 79 1.98 -26.79 -8.48
N ASN A 80 3.01 -27.48 -8.99
CA ASN A 80 2.83 -28.78 -9.67
C ASN A 80 3.33 -30.00 -8.87
N PHE A 81 4.36 -29.85 -8.03
CA PHE A 81 5.03 -30.99 -7.38
C PHE A 81 4.56 -31.18 -5.92
N GLN A 82 3.27 -31.44 -5.72
CA GLN A 82 2.68 -31.43 -4.37
C GLN A 82 3.36 -32.42 -3.41
N TRP A 83 3.61 -33.67 -3.85
CA TRP A 83 4.29 -34.69 -3.05
C TRP A 83 5.67 -34.23 -2.54
N PHE A 84 6.40 -33.47 -3.35
CA PHE A 84 7.72 -32.95 -3.01
C PHE A 84 7.59 -31.83 -1.98
N TRP A 85 6.62 -30.93 -2.16
CA TRP A 85 6.33 -29.87 -1.21
C TRP A 85 5.82 -30.43 0.13
N ASP A 86 5.00 -31.48 0.12
CA ASP A 86 4.53 -32.13 1.34
C ASP A 86 5.69 -32.75 2.13
N LEU A 87 6.67 -33.35 1.45
CA LEU A 87 7.90 -33.83 2.08
C LEU A 87 8.71 -32.65 2.64
N LEU A 88 8.94 -31.62 1.84
CA LEU A 88 9.76 -30.45 2.21
C LEU A 88 9.15 -29.69 3.40
N ASN A 89 7.82 -29.49 3.39
CA ASN A 89 7.09 -28.73 4.41
C ASN A 89 7.15 -29.36 5.80
N ASN A 90 7.42 -30.67 5.88
CA ASN A 90 7.60 -31.40 7.13
C ASN A 90 9.06 -31.41 7.64
N THR A 91 9.94 -30.61 7.02
CA THR A 91 11.36 -30.52 7.39
C THR A 91 11.78 -29.08 7.63
N PHE A 92 12.98 -28.88 8.19
CA PHE A 92 13.61 -27.56 8.36
C PHE A 92 13.85 -26.82 7.03
N LEU A 93 13.81 -27.53 5.89
CA LEU A 93 13.97 -26.92 4.57
C LEU A 93 12.85 -25.92 4.27
N ARG A 94 11.66 -26.11 4.85
CA ARG A 94 10.55 -25.14 4.79
C ARG A 94 11.02 -23.76 5.21
N ASP A 95 11.70 -23.66 6.35
CA ASP A 95 12.14 -22.38 6.90
C ASP A 95 13.26 -21.74 6.06
N ILE A 96 14.12 -22.57 5.46
CA ILE A 96 15.15 -22.10 4.53
C ILE A 96 14.51 -21.49 3.28
N VAL A 97 13.55 -22.19 2.68
CA VAL A 97 12.81 -21.70 1.51
C VAL A 97 12.04 -20.44 1.87
N MET A 98 11.35 -20.40 3.01
CA MET A 98 10.60 -19.21 3.46
C MET A 98 11.53 -18.03 3.72
N ARG A 99 12.69 -18.24 4.35
CA ARG A 99 13.71 -17.18 4.53
C ARG A 99 14.19 -16.63 3.20
N PHE A 100 14.41 -17.51 2.21
CA PHE A 100 14.78 -17.08 0.86
C PHE A 100 13.65 -16.27 0.18
N VAL A 101 12.40 -16.71 0.29
CA VAL A 101 11.24 -15.96 -0.23
C VAL A 101 11.15 -14.58 0.41
N LEU A 102 11.20 -14.50 1.74
CA LEU A 102 11.13 -13.23 2.48
C LEU A 102 12.23 -12.27 2.05
N THR A 103 13.49 -12.70 2.09
CA THR A 103 14.65 -11.86 1.75
C THR A 103 14.66 -11.46 0.27
N SER A 104 14.31 -12.37 -0.65
CA SER A 104 14.28 -12.07 -2.08
C SER A 104 13.22 -11.04 -2.46
N ARG A 105 12.10 -10.99 -1.72
CA ARG A 105 11.00 -10.05 -1.95
C ARG A 105 11.22 -8.72 -1.21
N SER A 106 11.68 -8.76 0.04
CA SER A 106 11.91 -7.53 0.83
C SER A 106 12.98 -6.65 0.20
N ASN A 107 14.02 -7.23 -0.39
CA ASN A 107 15.12 -6.48 -1.01
C ASN A 107 14.70 -5.67 -2.26
N LEU A 108 13.49 -5.87 -2.78
CA LEU A 108 12.94 -5.06 -3.88
C LEU A 108 12.33 -3.75 -3.41
N ILE A 109 12.05 -3.62 -2.10
CA ILE A 109 11.41 -2.45 -1.51
C ILE A 109 12.48 -1.62 -0.81
N PRO A 110 12.69 -0.35 -1.21
CA PRO A 110 13.68 0.49 -0.56
C PRO A 110 13.23 0.81 0.87
N SER A 111 14.15 0.64 1.81
CA SER A 111 14.00 1.04 3.20
C SER A 111 15.30 1.72 3.63
N PRO A 112 15.31 3.01 3.98
CA PRO A 112 14.17 3.93 4.17
C PRO A 112 13.39 4.28 2.86
N PRO A 113 12.16 4.82 2.96
CA PRO A 113 11.37 5.23 1.80
C PRO A 113 12.06 6.34 0.98
N THR A 114 11.82 6.35 -0.32
CA THR A 114 12.58 7.19 -1.28
C THR A 114 11.78 8.37 -1.82
N TYR A 115 10.84 8.11 -2.72
CA TYR A 115 10.09 9.13 -3.46
C TYR A 115 8.67 9.26 -2.93
N ASN A 116 7.99 10.34 -3.29
CA ASN A 116 6.55 10.49 -3.11
C ASN A 116 5.92 11.20 -4.32
N THR A 117 4.66 11.63 -4.22
CA THR A 117 3.98 12.26 -5.35
C THR A 117 4.61 13.61 -5.76
N LYS A 118 5.26 14.30 -4.83
CA LYS A 118 5.84 15.64 -5.02
C LYS A 118 7.33 15.60 -5.32
N TYR A 119 8.08 14.73 -4.65
CA TYR A 119 9.53 14.66 -4.76
C TYR A 119 9.95 13.40 -5.55
N GLY A 120 10.54 13.62 -6.73
CA GLY A 120 11.17 12.58 -7.55
C GLY A 120 12.66 12.36 -7.28
N TYR A 121 13.14 12.86 -6.14
CA TYR A 121 14.50 12.71 -5.64
C TYR A 121 14.46 12.52 -4.12
N LEU A 122 15.54 12.01 -3.53
CA LEU A 122 15.63 11.84 -2.09
C LEU A 122 15.63 13.20 -1.40
N SER A 123 14.72 13.39 -0.44
CA SER A 123 14.64 14.63 0.34
C SER A 123 14.23 14.32 1.78
N TRP A 124 14.62 15.20 2.70
CA TRP A 124 14.23 15.05 4.11
C TRP A 124 12.70 15.12 4.27
N GLU A 125 12.02 15.94 3.47
CA GLU A 125 10.57 16.03 3.47
C GLU A 125 9.91 14.73 3.00
N ALA A 126 10.43 14.08 1.96
CA ALA A 126 9.91 12.79 1.48
C ALA A 126 10.11 11.66 2.50
N TYR A 127 11.19 11.73 3.29
CA TYR A 127 11.49 10.78 4.35
C TYR A 127 10.64 11.01 5.62
N TYR A 128 10.57 12.25 6.10
CA TYR A 128 9.99 12.59 7.41
C TYR A 128 8.46 12.71 7.38
N ASN A 129 7.88 13.22 6.29
CA ASN A 129 6.45 13.49 6.23
C ASN A 129 5.63 12.22 5.95
N LEU A 130 5.21 11.56 7.02
CA LEU A 130 4.38 10.35 7.00
C LEU A 130 2.99 10.55 6.40
N SER A 131 2.56 11.77 6.08
CA SER A 131 1.27 11.97 5.42
C SER A 131 1.31 11.56 3.94
N TYR A 132 2.49 11.38 3.35
CA TYR A 132 2.64 10.91 1.96
C TYR A 132 2.67 9.40 1.85
N TYR A 133 2.09 8.86 0.78
CA TYR A 133 2.48 7.54 0.29
C TYR A 133 3.85 7.62 -0.39
N THR A 134 4.70 6.63 -0.12
CA THR A 134 5.96 6.47 -0.84
C THR A 134 5.74 5.87 -2.23
N ARG A 135 6.70 6.06 -3.12
CA ARG A 135 6.71 5.49 -4.47
C ARG A 135 8.04 4.80 -4.74
N LEU A 136 7.99 3.63 -5.39
CA LEU A 136 9.20 2.91 -5.83
C LEU A 136 9.90 3.62 -6.98
N LEU A 137 9.13 4.24 -7.88
CA LEU A 137 9.62 5.01 -9.02
C LEU A 137 9.21 6.48 -8.86
N PRO A 138 10.08 7.42 -9.29
CA PRO A 138 9.76 8.85 -9.24
C PRO A 138 8.54 9.19 -10.11
N PRO A 139 7.83 10.30 -9.84
CA PRO A 139 6.87 10.86 -10.78
C PRO A 139 7.50 11.14 -12.14
N VAL A 140 6.70 11.10 -13.19
CA VAL A 140 7.11 11.62 -14.50
C VAL A 140 7.44 13.11 -14.32
N PRO A 141 8.63 13.58 -14.73
CA PRO A 141 8.96 14.99 -14.64
C PRO A 141 7.94 15.89 -15.34
N GLU A 142 7.61 17.02 -14.73
CA GLU A 142 6.57 17.94 -15.24
C GLU A 142 6.96 18.61 -16.57
N ASP A 143 8.26 18.68 -16.85
CA ASP A 143 8.84 19.24 -18.07
C ASP A 143 9.06 18.20 -19.18
N CYS A 144 8.45 17.02 -19.05
CA CYS A 144 8.41 16.04 -20.14
C CYS A 144 7.49 16.48 -21.28
N PRO A 145 7.84 16.15 -22.54
CA PRO A 145 7.05 16.54 -23.70
C PRO A 145 5.69 15.81 -23.78
N LEU A 146 5.55 14.67 -23.10
CA LEU A 146 4.36 13.83 -23.09
C LEU A 146 4.02 13.37 -21.66
N PRO A 147 2.75 13.03 -21.36
CA PRO A 147 2.33 12.58 -20.03
C PRO A 147 3.05 11.34 -19.48
N MET A 148 3.65 10.54 -20.37
CA MET A 148 4.38 9.31 -20.04
C MET A 148 5.87 9.42 -20.40
N GLY A 149 6.44 10.62 -20.34
CA GLY A 149 7.83 10.89 -20.70
C GLY A 149 7.95 11.31 -22.16
N THR A 150 8.42 10.40 -23.02
CA THR A 150 8.76 10.70 -24.44
C THR A 150 8.03 9.84 -25.46
N LYS A 151 7.25 8.85 -25.01
CA LYS A 151 6.49 7.95 -25.86
C LYS A 151 4.98 8.11 -25.63
N GLY A 152 4.21 7.86 -26.68
CA GLY A 152 2.75 8.00 -26.67
C GLY A 152 2.26 9.13 -27.58
N GLU A 153 0.96 9.40 -27.51
CA GLU A 153 0.34 10.49 -28.26
C GLU A 153 0.46 11.81 -27.49
N LYS A 154 0.55 12.93 -28.22
CA LYS A 154 0.56 14.30 -27.66
C LYS A 154 -0.77 14.71 -27.04
N THR A 155 -1.85 14.07 -27.45
CA THR A 155 -3.17 14.29 -26.87
C THR A 155 -3.22 13.77 -25.44
N ASP A 156 -4.14 14.31 -24.64
CA ASP A 156 -4.41 13.81 -23.30
C ASP A 156 -4.57 12.28 -23.30
N SER A 157 -4.10 11.64 -22.23
CA SER A 157 -4.24 10.19 -22.06
C SER A 157 -5.69 9.74 -22.30
N PRO A 158 -5.94 8.52 -22.81
CA PRO A 158 -7.29 8.08 -23.14
C PRO A 158 -8.27 8.28 -21.98
N ASP A 159 -9.48 8.78 -22.27
CA ASP A 159 -10.48 9.07 -21.24
C ASP A 159 -10.68 7.83 -20.33
N PRO A 160 -10.43 7.96 -19.01
CA PRO A 160 -10.61 6.87 -18.05
C PRO A 160 -12.00 6.23 -18.11
N LYS A 161 -13.05 7.00 -18.45
CA LYS A 161 -14.41 6.46 -18.61
C LYS A 161 -14.53 5.54 -19.82
N VAL A 162 -13.86 5.86 -20.92
CA VAL A 162 -13.83 5.02 -22.13
C VAL A 162 -13.06 3.74 -21.84
N LEU A 163 -11.89 3.83 -21.20
CA LEU A 163 -11.12 2.66 -20.78
C LEU A 163 -11.93 1.75 -19.85
N ALA A 164 -12.55 2.32 -18.81
CA ALA A 164 -13.38 1.59 -17.86
C ALA A 164 -14.54 0.87 -18.55
N ARG A 165 -15.28 1.56 -19.43
CA ARG A 165 -16.42 0.96 -20.16
C ARG A 165 -16.00 -0.11 -21.15
N ARG A 166 -14.87 0.07 -21.84
CA ARG A 166 -14.44 -0.83 -22.92
C ARG A 166 -13.75 -2.09 -22.40
N PHE A 167 -12.91 -1.97 -21.38
CA PHE A 167 -12.02 -3.05 -20.94
C PHE A 167 -12.33 -3.59 -19.54
N PHE A 168 -12.83 -2.77 -18.61
CA PHE A 168 -12.99 -3.16 -17.20
C PHE A 168 -14.43 -3.47 -16.79
N LYS A 169 -15.43 -3.00 -17.55
CA LYS A 169 -16.84 -3.30 -17.28
C LYS A 169 -17.09 -4.81 -17.46
N ARG A 170 -17.40 -5.50 -16.36
CA ARG A 170 -17.79 -6.91 -16.36
C ARG A 170 -19.01 -7.11 -17.28
N LYS A 171 -18.87 -7.99 -18.28
CA LYS A 171 -19.98 -8.43 -19.16
C LYS A 171 -20.67 -9.66 -18.61
N THR A 172 -19.87 -10.66 -18.23
CA THR A 172 -20.32 -11.92 -17.62
C THR A 172 -19.48 -12.14 -16.37
N PHE A 173 -20.09 -12.65 -15.31
CA PHE A 173 -19.35 -13.05 -14.12
C PHE A 173 -18.43 -14.23 -14.46
N ARG A 174 -17.15 -14.09 -14.14
CA ARG A 174 -16.15 -15.15 -14.25
C ARG A 174 -15.68 -15.43 -12.82
N PRO A 175 -16.05 -16.58 -12.22
CA PRO A 175 -15.56 -16.94 -10.90
C PRO A 175 -14.04 -17.09 -10.94
N ASP A 176 -13.40 -16.83 -9.81
CA ASP A 176 -11.97 -17.08 -9.66
C ASP A 176 -11.69 -18.60 -9.71
N PRO A 177 -10.82 -19.08 -10.62
CA PRO A 177 -10.51 -20.50 -10.75
C PRO A 177 -9.82 -21.09 -9.51
N GLN A 178 -9.27 -20.28 -8.60
CA GLN A 178 -8.69 -20.76 -7.34
C GLN A 178 -9.75 -21.01 -6.25
N GLY A 179 -11.02 -20.71 -6.51
CA GLY A 179 -12.12 -20.93 -5.57
C GLY A 179 -12.24 -19.85 -4.49
N THR A 180 -11.67 -18.66 -4.70
CA THR A 180 -11.77 -17.54 -3.76
C THR A 180 -13.23 -17.16 -3.49
N ASN A 181 -13.58 -17.03 -2.21
CA ASN A 181 -14.94 -16.72 -1.76
C ASN A 181 -15.08 -15.27 -1.24
N LEU A 182 -16.31 -14.89 -0.84
CA LEU A 182 -16.57 -13.54 -0.30
C LEU A 182 -15.99 -13.32 1.09
N MET A 183 -15.75 -14.38 1.87
CA MET A 183 -15.10 -14.26 3.17
C MET A 183 -13.68 -13.72 2.98
N PHE A 184 -12.94 -14.25 2.01
CA PHE A 184 -11.63 -13.72 1.61
C PHE A 184 -11.72 -12.29 1.06
N ALA A 185 -12.70 -12.00 0.19
CA ALA A 185 -12.84 -10.67 -0.39
C ALA A 185 -13.08 -9.58 0.67
N PHE A 186 -13.95 -9.85 1.65
CA PHE A 186 -14.22 -8.92 2.76
C PHE A 186 -13.08 -8.88 3.78
N MET A 187 -12.37 -9.99 4.00
CA MET A 187 -11.14 -10.01 4.79
C MET A 187 -10.12 -9.03 4.17
N ALA A 188 -9.81 -9.22 2.89
CA ALA A 188 -8.85 -8.40 2.17
C ALA A 188 -9.25 -6.91 2.22
N GLN A 189 -10.53 -6.60 2.03
CA GLN A 189 -11.04 -5.24 2.14
C GLN A 189 -10.92 -4.67 3.57
N HIS A 190 -11.26 -5.45 4.61
CA HIS A 190 -11.18 -5.01 6.00
C HIS A 190 -9.73 -4.75 6.44
N PHE A 191 -8.83 -5.66 6.11
CA PHE A 191 -7.41 -5.58 6.47
C PHE A 191 -6.70 -4.47 5.72
N THR A 192 -6.84 -4.40 4.39
CA THR A 192 -6.09 -3.41 3.60
C THR A 192 -6.51 -1.96 3.89
N HIS A 193 -7.76 -1.73 4.31
CA HIS A 193 -8.22 -0.40 4.71
C HIS A 193 -7.64 0.11 6.04
N GLN A 194 -6.85 -0.69 6.77
CA GLN A 194 -6.10 -0.14 7.91
C GLN A 194 -4.93 0.76 7.46
N PHE A 195 -4.29 0.44 6.33
CA PHE A 195 -3.17 1.21 5.78
C PHE A 195 -3.48 1.94 4.47
N PHE A 196 -4.56 1.60 3.75
CA PHE A 196 -5.05 2.37 2.60
C PHE A 196 -6.19 3.31 2.99
N LYS A 197 -5.84 4.49 3.52
CA LYS A 197 -6.79 5.54 3.93
C LYS A 197 -6.46 6.87 3.24
N THR A 198 -6.68 6.95 1.93
CA THR A 198 -6.38 8.16 1.15
C THR A 198 -7.07 9.39 1.72
N ASN A 199 -6.31 10.46 1.93
CA ASN A 199 -6.86 11.73 2.40
C ASN A 199 -7.49 12.50 1.24
N ASN A 200 -8.81 12.42 1.12
CA ASN A 200 -9.56 13.10 0.07
C ASN A 200 -9.70 14.61 0.27
N LYS A 201 -9.26 15.18 1.41
CA LYS A 201 -9.27 16.63 1.66
C LYS A 201 -8.02 17.32 1.11
N THR A 202 -6.97 16.55 0.82
CA THR A 202 -5.70 17.02 0.28
C THR A 202 -5.56 16.59 -1.18
N GLU A 203 -4.45 16.98 -1.81
CA GLU A 203 -4.05 16.42 -3.10
C GLU A 203 -3.92 14.88 -3.03
N LYS A 204 -3.92 14.24 -4.19
CA LYS A 204 -3.72 12.78 -4.29
C LYS A 204 -2.31 12.42 -3.79
N GLY A 205 -2.15 11.19 -3.30
CA GLY A 205 -0.86 10.70 -2.79
C GLY A 205 -0.65 10.89 -1.29
N PHE A 206 -1.67 11.38 -0.57
CA PHE A 206 -1.65 11.50 0.89
C PHE A 206 -2.52 10.44 1.57
N THR A 207 -2.14 10.05 2.79
CA THR A 207 -2.83 9.09 3.64
C THR A 207 -3.19 9.68 5.00
N LYS A 208 -4.30 9.20 5.59
CA LYS A 208 -4.65 9.40 7.00
C LYS A 208 -4.06 8.29 7.90
N ALA A 209 -3.67 7.15 7.32
CA ALA A 209 -3.12 6.01 8.05
C ALA A 209 -1.63 6.21 8.30
N LEU A 210 -1.28 7.04 9.29
CA LEU A 210 0.11 7.41 9.57
C LEU A 210 0.97 6.25 10.12
N GLY A 211 0.35 5.12 10.51
CA GLY A 211 1.06 3.90 10.92
C GLY A 211 1.73 3.14 9.77
N HIS A 212 1.34 3.37 8.50
CA HIS A 212 1.94 2.76 7.30
C HIS A 212 2.07 1.22 7.32
N GLY A 213 1.18 0.52 8.01
CA GLY A 213 1.28 -0.93 8.13
C GLY A 213 0.16 -1.54 8.95
N VAL A 214 0.45 -2.70 9.53
CA VAL A 214 -0.48 -3.46 10.36
C VAL A 214 -0.44 -2.91 11.79
N ASP A 215 -1.23 -1.88 12.06
CA ASP A 215 -1.36 -1.23 13.37
C ASP A 215 -2.73 -1.45 14.02
N ALA A 216 -3.61 -2.20 13.35
CA ALA A 216 -5.00 -2.45 13.70
C ALA A 216 -5.84 -1.16 13.90
N SER A 217 -5.46 -0.04 13.26
CA SER A 217 -6.19 1.23 13.33
C SER A 217 -7.61 1.16 12.75
N ASN A 218 -7.88 0.17 11.90
CA ASN A 218 -9.22 -0.18 11.44
C ASN A 218 -10.14 -0.68 12.57
N ILE A 219 -9.58 -1.23 13.65
CA ILE A 219 -10.29 -1.67 14.86
C ILE A 219 -10.25 -0.59 15.94
N TYR A 220 -9.06 -0.08 16.25
CA TYR A 220 -8.82 0.80 17.41
C TYR A 220 -8.93 2.29 17.12
N GLY A 221 -9.00 2.69 15.84
CA GLY A 221 -8.94 4.09 15.41
C GLY A 221 -7.53 4.54 15.03
N ASP A 222 -7.46 5.59 14.21
CA ASP A 222 -6.22 6.23 13.73
C ASP A 222 -5.75 7.41 14.60
N THR A 223 -6.56 7.82 15.59
CA THR A 223 -6.19 8.82 16.58
C THR A 223 -6.44 8.30 17.99
N LEU A 224 -5.63 8.80 18.94
CA LEU A 224 -5.78 8.46 20.36
C LEU A 224 -7.17 8.86 20.89
N GLU A 225 -7.69 10.02 20.48
CA GLU A 225 -9.03 10.47 20.84
C GLU A 225 -10.11 9.46 20.39
N ARG A 226 -10.06 9.00 19.14
CA ARG A 226 -11.00 7.99 18.63
C ARG A 226 -10.90 6.68 19.41
N GLN A 227 -9.67 6.26 19.72
CA GLN A 227 -9.40 5.07 20.51
C GLN A 227 -10.02 5.16 21.91
N HIS A 228 -9.84 6.27 22.63
CA HIS A 228 -10.46 6.47 23.94
C HIS A 228 -11.99 6.44 23.88
N HIS A 229 -12.61 6.98 22.83
CA HIS A 229 -14.06 6.93 22.69
C HIS A 229 -14.59 5.52 22.46
N LEU A 230 -13.81 4.65 21.80
CA LEU A 230 -14.16 3.25 21.52
C LEU A 230 -13.87 2.31 22.70
N ARG A 231 -12.95 2.67 23.58
CA ARG A 231 -12.59 1.89 24.78
C ARG A 231 -13.66 1.97 25.86
N LEU A 232 -13.82 0.85 26.58
CA LEU A 232 -14.69 0.76 27.76
C LEU A 232 -14.04 1.39 29.00
N HIS A 233 -12.71 1.47 29.03
CA HIS A 233 -11.90 1.86 30.21
C HIS A 233 -12.18 0.98 31.43
N LYS A 234 -12.49 -0.29 31.15
CA LYS A 234 -12.64 -1.34 32.13
C LYS A 234 -12.12 -2.65 31.54
N ASP A 235 -11.22 -3.30 32.28
CA ASP A 235 -10.68 -4.62 31.97
C ASP A 235 -9.98 -4.71 30.60
N GLY A 236 -9.47 -3.59 30.11
CA GLY A 236 -8.81 -3.44 28.81
C GLY A 236 -9.75 -3.50 27.62
N LYS A 237 -11.08 -3.55 27.82
CA LYS A 237 -12.05 -3.89 26.77
C LYS A 237 -12.42 -2.72 25.87
N LEU A 238 -12.91 -3.06 24.68
CA LEU A 238 -13.67 -2.16 23.81
C LEU A 238 -15.15 -2.13 24.22
N LYS A 239 -15.80 -0.98 24.03
CA LYS A 239 -17.25 -0.83 24.17
C LYS A 239 -17.97 -1.75 23.18
N TYR A 240 -19.17 -2.18 23.54
CA TYR A 240 -20.02 -3.04 22.73
C TYR A 240 -21.49 -2.85 23.10
N GLN A 241 -22.38 -3.45 22.32
CA GLN A 241 -23.80 -3.59 22.63
C GLN A 241 -24.26 -5.04 22.48
N LEU A 242 -25.36 -5.39 23.14
CA LEU A 242 -26.00 -6.71 23.01
C LEU A 242 -27.27 -6.57 22.17
N VAL A 243 -27.34 -7.29 21.05
CA VAL A 243 -28.52 -7.36 20.19
C VAL A 243 -28.91 -8.81 20.02
N GLY A 244 -30.08 -9.20 20.53
CA GLY A 244 -30.52 -10.59 20.50
C GLY A 244 -29.60 -11.56 21.25
N GLY A 245 -28.94 -11.11 22.32
CA GLY A 245 -27.98 -11.90 23.09
C GLY A 245 -26.55 -11.93 22.54
N GLU A 246 -26.34 -11.36 21.35
CA GLU A 246 -25.05 -11.37 20.65
C GLU A 246 -24.31 -10.03 20.77
N VAL A 247 -22.98 -10.09 20.83
CA VAL A 247 -22.11 -8.91 20.95
C VAL A 247 -21.90 -8.23 19.59
N TYR A 248 -22.19 -6.93 19.52
CA TYR A 248 -21.95 -6.09 18.34
C TYR A 248 -21.17 -4.82 18.71
N PRO A 249 -20.55 -4.13 17.73
CA PRO A 249 -19.95 -2.82 17.95
C PRO A 249 -20.94 -1.84 18.57
N PRO A 250 -20.49 -0.88 19.39
CA PRO A 250 -21.36 0.09 20.03
C PRO A 250 -22.03 1.00 19.00
N THR A 251 -23.08 1.72 19.37
CA THR A 251 -23.66 2.77 18.53
C THR A 251 -22.83 4.05 18.60
N VAL A 252 -22.98 4.94 17.63
CA VAL A 252 -22.38 6.29 17.67
C VAL A 252 -22.95 7.11 18.82
N SER A 253 -24.19 6.88 19.24
CA SER A 253 -24.75 7.52 20.44
C SER A 253 -24.02 7.12 21.74
N TYR A 254 -23.48 5.91 21.82
CA TYR A 254 -22.76 5.40 23.00
C TYR A 254 -21.22 5.60 22.92
N ALA A 255 -20.65 5.52 21.72
CA ALA A 255 -19.25 5.80 21.43
C ALA A 255 -19.18 6.90 20.36
N PRO A 256 -19.13 8.18 20.76
CA PRO A 256 -19.28 9.30 19.83
C PRO A 256 -18.01 9.47 18.97
N VAL A 257 -17.98 8.73 17.87
CA VAL A 257 -16.93 8.81 16.86
C VAL A 257 -17.55 9.08 15.49
N TYR A 258 -16.84 9.82 14.64
CA TYR A 258 -17.29 10.06 13.27
C TYR A 258 -17.37 8.73 12.50
N MET A 259 -18.52 8.49 11.86
CA MET A 259 -18.77 7.36 10.98
C MET A 259 -19.49 7.85 9.73
N LYS A 260 -19.04 7.39 8.56
CA LYS A 260 -19.68 7.73 7.28
C LYS A 260 -20.87 6.79 7.04
N TYR A 261 -22.06 7.32 7.26
CA TYR A 261 -23.35 6.70 6.94
C TYR A 261 -24.20 7.68 6.11
N PRO A 262 -25.21 7.21 5.37
CA PRO A 262 -26.21 8.10 4.78
C PRO A 262 -26.87 8.97 5.84
N GLU A 263 -27.10 10.25 5.53
CA GLU A 263 -27.58 11.27 6.49
C GLU A 263 -28.90 10.91 7.17
N ALA A 264 -29.75 10.11 6.50
CA ALA A 264 -31.04 9.66 7.01
C ALA A 264 -30.96 8.78 8.27
N HIS A 265 -29.80 8.18 8.58
CA HIS A 265 -29.68 7.31 9.75
C HIS A 265 -29.39 8.15 11.01
N PRO A 266 -30.10 7.92 12.13
CA PRO A 266 -29.78 8.56 13.40
C PRO A 266 -28.58 7.88 14.11
N PRO A 267 -27.91 8.52 15.08
CA PRO A 267 -26.74 7.98 15.77
C PRO A 267 -26.93 6.62 16.45
N GLU A 268 -28.14 6.31 16.89
CA GLU A 268 -28.51 5.05 17.54
C GLU A 268 -28.54 3.87 16.56
N GLN A 269 -28.62 4.14 15.25
CA GLN A 269 -28.61 3.13 14.19
C GLN A 269 -27.26 3.02 13.48
N LYS A 270 -26.26 3.81 13.90
CA LYS A 270 -24.92 3.79 13.33
C LYS A 270 -23.98 3.05 14.27
N LEU A 271 -23.34 2.00 13.76
CA LEU A 271 -22.28 1.32 14.51
C LEU A 271 -20.99 2.16 14.50
N ALA A 272 -20.37 2.30 15.67
CA ALA A 272 -19.09 2.94 15.89
C ALA A 272 -17.95 1.90 15.85
N ILE A 273 -17.04 2.07 14.89
CA ILE A 273 -15.95 1.13 14.57
C ILE A 273 -14.66 1.94 14.37
N GLY A 274 -13.47 1.37 14.56
CA GLY A 274 -12.19 2.06 14.33
C GLY A 274 -12.08 2.73 12.96
N HIS A 275 -12.56 2.08 11.89
CA HIS A 275 -12.57 2.66 10.55
C HIS A 275 -13.90 3.35 10.19
N GLU A 276 -13.85 4.64 9.83
CA GLU A 276 -15.04 5.48 9.56
C GLU A 276 -15.96 4.98 8.42
N LEU A 277 -15.44 4.15 7.50
CA LEU A 277 -16.19 3.63 6.34
C LEU A 277 -16.81 2.24 6.53
N PHE A 278 -16.54 1.53 7.61
CA PHE A 278 -16.92 0.11 7.71
C PHE A 278 -18.43 -0.13 7.88
N GLY A 279 -19.17 0.92 8.25
CA GLY A 279 -20.64 0.89 8.27
C GLY A 279 -21.32 0.79 6.89
N ILE A 280 -20.57 0.96 5.79
CA ILE A 280 -21.15 0.98 4.43
C ILE A 280 -21.50 -0.43 3.93
N LEU A 281 -20.74 -1.45 4.34
CA LEU A 281 -20.88 -2.83 3.85
C LEU A 281 -20.99 -3.80 5.02
N PRO A 282 -22.01 -4.68 5.07
CA PRO A 282 -22.15 -5.67 6.14
C PRO A 282 -20.93 -6.57 6.31
N GLY A 283 -20.23 -6.91 5.22
CA GLY A 283 -19.01 -7.72 5.28
C GLY A 283 -17.86 -7.06 6.05
N LEU A 284 -17.76 -5.73 6.03
CA LEU A 284 -16.76 -5.00 6.82
C LEU A 284 -17.18 -4.94 8.30
N THR A 285 -18.46 -4.69 8.58
CA THR A 285 -19.02 -4.77 9.93
C THR A 285 -18.88 -6.16 10.54
N LEU A 286 -19.00 -7.22 9.74
CA LEU A 286 -18.79 -8.60 10.18
C LEU A 286 -17.38 -8.78 10.75
N TYR A 287 -16.35 -8.43 9.98
CA TYR A 287 -14.96 -8.54 10.46
C TYR A 287 -14.68 -7.63 11.65
N ALA A 288 -15.19 -6.39 11.64
CA ALA A 288 -15.07 -5.50 12.79
C ALA A 288 -15.70 -6.09 14.06
N THR A 289 -16.84 -6.78 13.93
CA THR A 289 -17.51 -7.45 15.04
C THR A 289 -16.70 -8.64 15.55
N LEU A 290 -16.15 -9.46 14.64
CA LEU A 290 -15.28 -10.59 15.01
C LEU A 290 -14.04 -10.14 15.78
N TRP A 291 -13.34 -9.11 15.28
CA TRP A 291 -12.14 -8.59 15.93
C TRP A 291 -12.41 -7.89 17.25
N LEU A 292 -13.56 -7.21 17.39
CA LEU A 292 -13.99 -6.66 18.67
C LEU A 292 -14.23 -7.77 19.70
N ARG A 293 -14.93 -8.83 19.31
CA ARG A 293 -15.16 -10.00 20.17
C ARG A 293 -13.84 -10.65 20.58
N GLU A 294 -12.93 -10.83 19.61
CA GLU A 294 -11.62 -11.43 19.87
C GLU A 294 -10.78 -10.59 20.81
N HIS A 295 -10.75 -9.26 20.64
CA HIS A 295 -10.08 -8.35 21.56
C HIS A 295 -10.62 -8.51 22.99
N ASN A 296 -11.94 -8.44 23.17
CA ASN A 296 -12.54 -8.57 24.51
C ASN A 296 -12.31 -9.96 25.12
N ARG A 297 -12.29 -11.03 24.31
CA ARG A 297 -11.96 -12.40 24.73
C ARG A 297 -10.50 -12.50 25.20
N VAL A 298 -9.57 -11.90 24.46
CA VAL A 298 -8.15 -11.83 24.83
C VAL A 298 -7.98 -11.06 26.14
N CYS A 299 -8.68 -9.94 26.33
CA CYS A 299 -8.69 -9.20 27.58
C CYS A 299 -9.15 -10.06 28.77
N ASP A 300 -10.19 -10.88 28.60
CA ASP A 300 -10.67 -11.80 29.65
C ASP A 300 -9.61 -12.84 30.04
N ILE A 301 -8.91 -13.41 29.05
CA ILE A 301 -7.80 -14.34 29.30
C ILE A 301 -6.64 -13.64 30.01
N LEU A 302 -6.23 -12.47 29.53
CA LEU A 302 -5.14 -11.71 30.13
C LEU A 302 -5.46 -11.30 31.57
N LYS A 303 -6.70 -10.92 31.86
CA LYS A 303 -7.12 -10.56 33.21
C LYS A 303 -7.14 -11.76 34.16
N ALA A 304 -7.49 -12.95 33.65
CA ALA A 304 -7.43 -14.17 34.44
C ALA A 304 -5.99 -14.57 34.78
N GLU A 305 -5.07 -14.47 33.82
CA GLU A 305 -3.64 -14.76 34.01
C GLU A 305 -2.90 -13.67 34.80
N HIS A 306 -3.35 -12.42 34.67
CA HIS A 306 -2.73 -11.25 35.30
C HIS A 306 -3.75 -10.40 36.07
N PRO A 307 -4.24 -10.87 37.24
CA PRO A 307 -5.28 -10.17 38.01
C PRO A 307 -4.89 -8.77 38.51
N THR A 308 -3.58 -8.47 38.55
CA THR A 308 -3.04 -7.18 39.03
C THR A 308 -2.84 -6.15 37.92
N TRP A 309 -3.04 -6.52 36.65
CA TRP A 309 -2.89 -5.57 35.54
C TRP A 309 -4.07 -4.59 35.50
N ASP A 310 -3.75 -3.34 35.16
CA ASP A 310 -4.76 -2.30 34.98
C ASP A 310 -5.39 -2.36 33.58
N ASP A 311 -6.40 -1.50 33.36
CA ASP A 311 -7.10 -1.41 32.07
C ASP A 311 -6.16 -1.09 30.90
N GLU A 312 -5.21 -0.18 31.10
CA GLU A 312 -4.31 0.26 30.03
C GLU A 312 -3.37 -0.85 29.59
N GLN A 313 -2.74 -1.53 30.56
CA GLN A 313 -1.84 -2.64 30.27
C GLN A 313 -2.58 -3.80 29.60
N LEU A 314 -3.80 -4.13 30.04
CA LEU A 314 -4.65 -5.13 29.39
C LEU A 314 -4.99 -4.74 27.95
N PHE A 315 -5.43 -3.49 27.73
CA PHE A 315 -5.79 -2.99 26.41
C PHE A 315 -4.60 -3.03 25.42
N GLN A 316 -3.45 -2.49 25.83
CA GLN A 316 -2.26 -2.43 24.96
C GLN A 316 -1.71 -3.83 24.67
N THR A 317 -1.68 -4.72 25.67
CA THR A 317 -1.22 -6.10 25.46
C THR A 317 -2.17 -6.87 24.54
N ALA A 318 -3.49 -6.73 24.73
CA ALA A 318 -4.48 -7.31 23.84
C ALA A 318 -4.31 -6.80 22.40
N ARG A 319 -4.06 -5.49 22.20
CA ARG A 319 -3.77 -4.93 20.87
C ARG A 319 -2.56 -5.57 20.22
N LEU A 320 -1.45 -5.79 20.95
CA LEU A 320 -0.26 -6.46 20.41
C LEU A 320 -0.56 -7.90 19.97
N ILE A 321 -1.36 -8.65 20.75
CA ILE A 321 -1.79 -10.00 20.39
C ILE A 321 -2.66 -9.97 19.13
N ILE A 322 -3.60 -9.03 19.02
CA ILE A 322 -4.42 -8.87 17.81
C ILE A 322 -3.55 -8.55 16.59
N ILE A 323 -2.58 -7.64 16.69
CA ILE A 323 -1.67 -7.32 15.58
C ILE A 323 -0.87 -8.57 15.15
N GLY A 324 -0.32 -9.32 16.09
CA GLY A 324 0.39 -10.57 15.79
C GLY A 324 -0.51 -11.62 15.12
N THR A 325 -1.78 -11.66 15.50
CA THR A 325 -2.78 -12.59 14.95
C THR A 325 -3.25 -12.16 13.55
N GLU A 326 -3.47 -10.86 13.33
CA GLU A 326 -3.75 -10.30 12.00
C GLU A 326 -2.58 -10.57 11.04
N PHE A 327 -1.34 -10.35 11.49
CA PHE A 327 -0.15 -10.56 10.67
C PHE A 327 0.12 -12.05 10.35
N SER A 328 -0.15 -12.95 11.30
CA SER A 328 0.11 -14.39 11.10
C SER A 328 -0.96 -15.11 10.28
N ASN A 329 -2.18 -14.53 10.21
CA ASN A 329 -3.31 -15.09 9.46
C ASN A 329 -3.58 -14.38 8.12
N SER A 330 -2.88 -13.27 7.84
CA SER A 330 -2.83 -12.60 6.53
C SER A 330 -1.77 -13.23 5.64
#